data_AF-A0A1F9NDZ8-F1
#
_entry.id   AF-A0A1F9NDZ8-F1
#
_cell.length_a   1.000
_cell.length_b   1.000
_cell.length_c   1.000
_cell.angle_alpha   90.00
_cell.angle_beta   90.00
_cell.angle_gamma   90.00
#
_symmetry.space_group_name_H-M   'P 1'
#
loop_
_entity.id
_entity.type
_entity.pdbx_description
1 polymer ?
#
loop_
_entity_poly.entity_id
_entity_poly.type
_entity_poly.pdbx_seq_one_letter_code
_entity_poly.pdbx_strand_id
1 'polypeptide(L)'
;MKGISAIILAAGQGRRMKSSLPKVAHLVLGKPVIWHVAQAARAAGIREMVFVLGYGRDKVLPVVEEFGGKVAIQESQFGTGDAARCGLAELSAGASGVVVLCGDAPLIRPATIRALLAARRRQGAPASVLTGILDDPTGYGRIVRGDGGSVARIVEEKDANAALRKIREVNSGTYAFDRVFLERGLPRLSDVNAQREYYLTDLVLEALAEGKRVVPVAALVPDEVRGINSRRELADATRILLERKLDELMASGVTLVDPRRTYIESEVSVGQDTVIDPGVTLLGATRIGRGVRIQTGCVIEGSVLSEGVEVKPYTVISRSTVRKGAILGPFSHLRPESDIGEGAHIGN
;
A
#
# COMPACT_ATOMS: atom_id res chain seq x y z
N MET A 1 9.88 -14.64 -6.98
CA MET A 1 9.65 -14.95 -8.41
C MET A 1 10.86 -14.46 -9.20
N LYS A 2 11.45 -15.25 -10.09
CA LYS A 2 12.55 -14.77 -10.95
C LYS A 2 11.96 -14.09 -12.19
N GLY A 3 12.55 -12.99 -12.63
CA GLY A 3 12.18 -12.29 -13.87
C GLY A 3 10.88 -11.49 -13.82
N ILE A 4 10.39 -11.10 -12.64
CA ILE A 4 9.28 -10.14 -12.50
C ILE A 4 9.78 -8.89 -11.79
N SER A 5 9.44 -7.73 -12.35
CA SER A 5 9.75 -6.41 -11.77
C SER A 5 8.46 -5.60 -11.56
N ALA A 6 8.51 -4.58 -10.71
CA ALA A 6 7.39 -3.67 -10.49
C ALA A 6 7.71 -2.24 -10.90
N ILE A 7 6.70 -1.55 -11.43
CA ILE A 7 6.67 -0.10 -11.61
C ILE A 7 5.59 0.44 -10.68
N ILE A 8 5.95 1.34 -9.77
CA ILE A 8 5.03 1.96 -8.81
C ILE A 8 4.80 3.41 -9.24
N LEU A 9 3.59 3.72 -9.70
CA LEU A 9 3.22 5.04 -10.20
C LEU A 9 2.91 5.99 -9.05
N ALA A 10 3.70 7.05 -8.91
CA ALA A 10 3.62 7.97 -7.77
C ALA A 10 3.89 9.45 -8.14
N ALA A 11 3.77 9.80 -9.43
CA ALA A 11 4.07 11.14 -9.93
C ALA A 11 2.91 12.15 -9.81
N GLY A 12 1.72 11.70 -9.40
CA GLY A 12 0.54 12.55 -9.30
C GLY A 12 0.57 13.56 -8.15
N GLN A 13 0.18 14.81 -8.42
CA GLN A 13 0.22 15.92 -7.45
C GLN A 13 -0.76 15.76 -6.27
N GLY A 14 -1.90 15.09 -6.47
CA GLY A 14 -2.85 14.80 -5.39
C GLY A 14 -3.65 16.00 -4.85
N ARG A 15 -4.04 16.94 -5.72
CA ARG A 15 -4.70 18.22 -5.35
C ARG A 15 -5.88 18.09 -4.36
N ARG A 16 -6.66 17.00 -4.44
CA ARG A 16 -7.81 16.73 -3.56
C ARG A 16 -7.43 16.50 -2.08
N MET A 17 -6.15 16.22 -1.79
CA MET A 17 -5.63 16.09 -0.42
C MET A 17 -5.50 17.43 0.32
N LYS A 18 -5.52 18.56 -0.42
CA LYS A 18 -5.34 19.92 0.12
C LYS A 18 -4.13 19.99 1.07
N SER A 19 -2.97 19.52 0.59
CA SER A 19 -1.75 19.40 1.39
C SER A 19 -0.52 19.82 0.58
N SER A 20 0.50 20.32 1.28
CA SER A 20 1.84 20.52 0.73
C SER A 20 2.62 19.21 0.57
N LEU A 21 2.20 18.13 1.24
CA LEU A 21 2.79 16.81 1.05
C LEU A 21 2.20 16.13 -0.19
N PRO A 22 3.03 15.43 -0.99
CA PRO A 22 2.52 14.52 -2.01
C PRO A 22 1.55 13.51 -1.40
N LYS A 23 0.53 13.14 -2.17
CA LYS A 23 -0.52 12.20 -1.75
C LYS A 23 0.05 10.90 -1.18
N VAL A 24 1.01 10.33 -1.89
CA VAL A 24 1.66 9.06 -1.57
C VAL A 24 2.60 9.12 -0.36
N ALA A 25 2.98 10.33 0.08
CA ALA A 25 3.83 10.57 1.24
C ALA A 25 3.02 10.76 2.55
N HIS A 26 1.69 10.78 2.48
CA HIS A 26 0.85 10.81 3.67
C HIS A 26 1.00 9.51 4.48
N LEU A 27 0.90 9.60 5.80
CA LEU A 27 1.08 8.45 6.67
C LEU A 27 -0.23 7.66 6.86
N VAL A 28 -0.10 6.35 6.85
CA VAL A 28 -1.08 5.38 7.31
C VAL A 28 -0.34 4.43 8.25
N LEU A 29 -0.76 4.37 9.52
CA LEU A 29 -0.13 3.54 10.55
C LEU A 29 1.39 3.72 10.62
N GLY A 30 1.84 4.98 10.73
CA GLY A 30 3.25 5.36 10.86
C GLY A 30 4.07 5.33 9.57
N LYS A 31 3.52 4.82 8.46
CA LYS A 31 4.26 4.65 7.20
C LYS A 31 3.62 5.40 6.03
N PRO A 32 4.41 5.96 5.09
CA PRO A 32 3.88 6.57 3.88
C PRO A 32 2.96 5.62 3.09
N VAL A 33 1.90 6.12 2.44
CA VAL A 33 0.98 5.31 1.63
C VAL A 33 1.75 4.40 0.65
N ILE A 34 2.75 4.95 -0.04
CA ILE A 34 3.56 4.20 -1.01
C ILE A 34 4.42 3.09 -0.39
N TRP A 35 4.79 3.23 0.89
CA TRP A 35 5.51 2.18 1.62
C TRP A 35 4.69 0.90 1.69
N HIS A 36 3.37 1.01 1.92
CA HIS A 36 2.47 -0.16 1.97
C HIS A 36 2.39 -0.88 0.62
N VAL A 37 2.37 -0.12 -0.47
CA VAL A 37 2.36 -0.67 -1.85
C VAL A 37 3.67 -1.39 -2.16
N ALA A 38 4.81 -0.76 -1.84
CA ALA A 38 6.14 -1.36 -2.02
C ALA A 38 6.33 -2.60 -1.13
N GLN A 39 5.83 -2.56 0.11
CA GLN A 39 5.85 -3.70 1.02
C GLN A 39 5.01 -4.86 0.48
N ALA A 40 3.84 -4.59 -0.09
CA ALA A 40 3.01 -5.61 -0.72
C ALA A 40 3.71 -6.25 -1.94
N ALA A 41 4.38 -5.45 -2.78
CA ALA A 41 5.17 -5.94 -3.90
C ALA A 41 6.37 -6.80 -3.45
N ARG A 42 7.13 -6.34 -2.44
CA ARG A 42 8.24 -7.08 -1.83
C ARG A 42 7.78 -8.42 -1.26
N ALA A 43 6.69 -8.42 -0.49
CA ALA A 43 6.09 -9.63 0.08
C ALA A 43 5.42 -10.54 -0.98
N ALA A 44 5.08 -9.99 -2.16
CA ALA A 44 4.70 -10.82 -3.31
C ALA A 44 5.91 -11.59 -3.86
N GLY A 45 7.14 -11.18 -3.55
CA GLY A 45 8.39 -11.79 -4.00
C GLY A 45 8.98 -11.10 -5.23
N ILE A 46 8.64 -9.83 -5.45
CA ILE A 46 9.23 -8.93 -6.44
C ILE A 46 10.42 -8.22 -5.79
N ARG A 47 11.57 -8.21 -6.45
CA ARG A 47 12.82 -7.62 -5.92
C ARG A 47 13.21 -6.33 -6.62
N GLU A 48 13.07 -6.27 -7.94
CA GLU A 48 13.31 -5.04 -8.68
C GLU A 48 12.04 -4.19 -8.70
N MET A 49 12.15 -2.97 -8.17
CA MET A 49 11.07 -2.00 -8.11
C MET A 49 11.57 -0.65 -8.63
N VAL A 50 10.82 -0.06 -9.54
CA VAL A 50 11.02 1.31 -10.02
C VAL A 50 9.89 2.18 -9.53
N PHE A 51 10.22 3.26 -8.85
CA PHE A 51 9.29 4.25 -8.34
C PHE A 51 9.24 5.42 -9.30
N VAL A 52 8.09 5.65 -9.92
CA VAL A 52 7.90 6.76 -10.85
C VAL A 52 7.43 7.98 -10.07
N LEU A 53 8.34 8.93 -9.87
CA LEU A 53 8.14 10.11 -9.04
C LEU A 53 7.97 11.36 -9.90
N GLY A 54 7.31 12.36 -9.33
CA GLY A 54 7.06 13.66 -9.95
C GLY A 54 7.11 14.75 -8.89
N TYR A 55 6.02 15.49 -8.73
CA TYR A 55 5.92 16.58 -7.76
C TYR A 55 6.23 16.12 -6.31
N GLY A 56 7.13 16.84 -5.63
CA GLY A 56 7.49 16.60 -4.23
C GLY A 56 8.23 15.28 -3.98
N ARG A 57 8.92 14.75 -4.99
CA ARG A 57 9.69 13.48 -4.95
C ARG A 57 10.61 13.34 -3.74
N ASP A 58 11.21 14.42 -3.25
CA ASP A 58 12.15 14.41 -2.12
C ASP A 58 11.52 13.83 -0.83
N LYS A 59 10.19 13.94 -0.69
CA LYS A 59 9.45 13.36 0.43
C LYS A 59 9.24 11.86 0.33
N VAL A 60 9.51 11.26 -0.84
CA VAL A 60 9.30 9.84 -1.14
C VAL A 60 10.63 9.09 -1.27
N LEU A 61 11.73 9.77 -1.60
CA LEU A 61 13.06 9.17 -1.76
C LEU A 61 13.49 8.25 -0.59
N PRO A 62 13.26 8.58 0.70
CA PRO A 62 13.63 7.69 1.79
C PRO A 62 12.94 6.32 1.72
N VAL A 63 11.69 6.28 1.24
CA VAL A 63 10.98 5.00 1.02
C VAL A 63 11.65 4.23 -0.11
N VAL A 64 12.02 4.90 -1.20
CA VAL A 64 12.69 4.22 -2.34
C VAL A 64 13.99 3.56 -1.90
N GLU A 65 14.79 4.28 -1.11
CA GLU A 65 16.05 3.78 -0.54
C GLU A 65 15.83 2.57 0.38
N GLU A 66 14.82 2.61 1.26
CA GLU A 66 14.47 1.50 2.16
C GLU A 66 14.20 0.18 1.39
N PHE A 67 13.62 0.28 0.19
CA PHE A 67 13.32 -0.87 -0.65
C PHE A 67 14.43 -1.20 -1.66
N GLY A 68 15.56 -0.48 -1.66
CA GLY A 68 16.61 -0.61 -2.68
C GLY A 68 16.07 -0.38 -4.09
N GLY A 69 15.07 0.49 -4.22
CA GLY A 69 14.38 0.77 -5.47
C GLY A 69 15.15 1.73 -6.37
N LYS A 70 14.78 1.74 -7.65
CA LYS A 70 15.21 2.75 -8.61
C LYS A 70 14.18 3.86 -8.69
N VAL A 71 14.62 5.05 -9.08
CA VAL A 71 13.75 6.21 -9.33
C VAL A 71 13.67 6.45 -10.83
N ALA A 72 12.45 6.54 -11.35
CA ALA A 72 12.18 7.15 -12.65
C ALA A 72 11.48 8.49 -12.43
N ILE A 73 11.85 9.51 -13.18
CA ILE A 73 11.25 10.85 -13.05
C ILE A 73 10.26 11.07 -14.20
N GLN A 74 9.03 11.43 -13.85
CA GLN A 74 8.05 11.99 -14.77
C GLN A 74 8.01 13.51 -14.59
N GLU A 75 8.75 14.24 -15.44
CA GLU A 75 8.87 15.70 -15.36
C GLU A 75 7.53 16.41 -15.59
N SER A 76 6.77 15.97 -16.59
CA SER A 76 5.44 16.49 -16.93
C SER A 76 4.41 15.37 -16.84
N GLN A 77 3.27 15.63 -16.19
CA GLN A 77 2.25 14.61 -15.95
C GLN A 77 1.37 14.38 -17.20
N PHE A 78 1.94 13.80 -18.26
CA PHE A 78 1.22 13.45 -19.50
C PHE A 78 0.40 12.15 -19.38
N GLY A 79 -0.03 11.78 -18.18
CA GLY A 79 -0.84 10.58 -17.93
C GLY A 79 -0.07 9.35 -17.44
N THR A 80 -0.82 8.28 -17.17
CA THR A 80 -0.32 7.04 -16.57
C THR A 80 0.49 6.18 -17.53
N GLY A 81 0.21 6.24 -18.83
CA GLY A 81 1.01 5.57 -19.86
C GLY A 81 2.42 6.16 -19.96
N ASP A 82 2.53 7.48 -19.93
CA ASP A 82 3.81 8.18 -19.89
C ASP A 82 4.61 7.85 -18.61
N ALA A 83 3.94 7.82 -17.46
CA ALA A 83 4.54 7.39 -16.20
C ALA A 83 5.07 5.94 -16.28
N ALA A 84 4.30 5.02 -16.85
CA ALA A 84 4.73 3.65 -17.06
C ALA A 84 5.94 3.55 -18.02
N ARG A 85 6.01 4.41 -19.04
CA ARG A 85 7.16 4.51 -19.95
C ARG A 85 8.42 4.96 -19.24
N CYS A 86 8.34 6.01 -18.40
CA CYS A 86 9.46 6.43 -17.54
C CYS A 86 9.93 5.26 -16.65
N GLY A 87 8.99 4.56 -16.01
CA GLY A 87 9.32 3.41 -15.16
C GLY A 87 9.98 2.26 -15.90
N LEU A 88 9.51 1.95 -17.10
CA LEU A 88 10.02 0.86 -17.94
C LEU A 88 11.46 1.11 -18.40
N ALA A 89 11.82 2.36 -18.68
CA ALA A 89 13.18 2.74 -19.08
C ALA A 89 14.24 2.40 -18.03
N GLU A 90 13.86 2.40 -16.74
CA GLU A 90 14.76 2.10 -15.61
C GLU A 90 14.81 0.60 -15.23
N LEU A 91 13.93 -0.22 -15.80
CA LEU A 91 13.90 -1.66 -15.52
C LEU A 91 15.05 -2.40 -16.19
N SER A 92 15.70 -3.29 -15.44
CA SER A 92 16.73 -4.19 -15.97
C SER A 92 16.17 -5.06 -17.10
N ALA A 93 16.97 -5.35 -18.13
CA ALA A 93 16.53 -6.10 -19.31
C ALA A 93 16.07 -7.55 -19.00
N GLY A 94 16.39 -8.10 -17.82
CA GLY A 94 16.11 -9.49 -17.46
C GLY A 94 14.67 -9.79 -17.01
N ALA A 95 13.79 -8.78 -16.92
CA ALA A 95 12.40 -8.99 -16.53
C ALA A 95 11.58 -9.54 -17.72
N SER A 96 10.87 -10.66 -17.54
CA SER A 96 9.90 -11.17 -18.52
C SER A 96 8.49 -10.65 -18.27
N GLY A 97 8.21 -10.18 -17.06
CA GLY A 97 6.93 -9.59 -16.70
C GLY A 97 7.07 -8.36 -15.82
N VAL A 98 6.15 -7.42 -16.01
CA VAL A 98 6.10 -6.17 -15.26
C VAL A 98 4.75 -6.07 -14.55
N VAL A 99 4.75 -5.76 -13.25
CA VAL A 99 3.54 -5.35 -12.53
C VAL A 99 3.55 -3.84 -12.41
N VAL A 100 2.47 -3.19 -12.84
CA VAL A 100 2.28 -1.75 -12.64
C VAL A 100 1.30 -1.57 -11.49
N LEU A 101 1.73 -0.83 -10.46
CA LEU A 101 0.98 -0.57 -9.23
C LEU A 101 0.73 0.93 -9.06
N CYS A 102 -0.43 1.28 -8.51
CA CYS A 102 -0.74 2.64 -8.11
C CYS A 102 -0.17 2.91 -6.70
N GLY A 103 0.72 3.90 -6.56
CA GLY A 103 1.40 4.23 -5.30
C GLY A 103 0.49 4.79 -4.20
N ASP A 104 -0.78 5.04 -4.52
CA ASP A 104 -1.81 5.56 -3.62
C ASP A 104 -2.85 4.52 -3.19
N ALA A 105 -2.67 3.23 -3.53
CA ALA A 105 -3.57 2.13 -3.20
C ALA A 105 -2.97 1.19 -2.14
N PRO A 106 -2.89 1.61 -0.85
CA PRO A 106 -2.12 0.90 0.17
C PRO A 106 -2.76 -0.41 0.62
N LEU A 107 -4.00 -0.69 0.21
CA LEU A 107 -4.76 -1.85 0.66
C LEU A 107 -4.44 -3.13 -0.13
N ILE A 108 -3.72 -2.99 -1.25
CA ILE A 108 -3.31 -4.10 -2.14
C ILE A 108 -2.54 -5.18 -1.37
N ARG A 109 -2.91 -6.45 -1.59
CA ARG A 109 -2.28 -7.58 -0.90
C ARG A 109 -1.24 -8.28 -1.78
N PRO A 110 -0.20 -8.89 -1.16
CA PRO A 110 0.75 -9.74 -1.87
C PRO A 110 0.10 -10.89 -2.65
N ALA A 111 -0.97 -11.46 -2.09
CA ALA A 111 -1.73 -12.53 -2.73
C ALA A 111 -2.42 -12.08 -4.03
N THR A 112 -2.96 -10.86 -4.05
CA THR A 112 -3.61 -10.26 -5.22
C THR A 112 -2.62 -9.98 -6.34
N ILE A 113 -1.44 -9.45 -6.01
CA ILE A 113 -0.34 -9.27 -6.98
C ILE A 113 0.08 -10.62 -7.60
N ARG A 114 0.21 -11.67 -6.78
CA ARG A 114 0.52 -13.03 -7.26
C ARG A 114 -0.60 -13.58 -8.14
N ALA A 115 -1.86 -13.38 -7.78
CA ALA A 115 -3.01 -13.84 -8.56
C ALA A 115 -3.06 -13.19 -9.94
N LEU A 116 -2.78 -11.89 -10.02
CA LEU A 116 -2.70 -11.14 -11.27
C LEU A 116 -1.63 -11.72 -12.21
N LEU A 117 -0.41 -11.87 -11.70
CA LEU A 117 0.71 -12.48 -12.42
C LEU A 117 0.39 -13.91 -12.90
N ALA A 118 -0.19 -14.73 -12.02
CA ALA A 118 -0.53 -16.11 -12.33
C ALA A 118 -1.62 -16.20 -13.41
N ALA A 119 -2.65 -15.35 -13.33
CA ALA A 119 -3.75 -15.31 -14.29
C ALA A 119 -3.26 -14.96 -15.70
N ARG A 120 -2.40 -13.94 -15.83
CA ARG A 120 -1.74 -13.59 -17.10
C ARG A 120 -0.96 -14.76 -17.66
N ARG A 121 -0.07 -15.33 -16.85
CA ARG A 121 0.84 -16.42 -17.27
C ARG A 121 0.05 -17.66 -17.72
N ARG A 122 -0.95 -18.08 -16.96
CA ARG A 122 -1.77 -19.27 -17.25
C ARG A 122 -2.49 -19.16 -18.59
N GLN A 123 -2.90 -17.96 -18.98
CA GLN A 123 -3.65 -17.72 -20.22
C GLN A 123 -2.77 -17.29 -21.39
N GLY A 124 -1.44 -17.17 -21.20
CA GLY A 124 -0.54 -16.63 -22.23
C GLY A 124 -0.91 -15.22 -22.69
N ALA A 125 -1.57 -14.45 -21.81
CA ALA A 125 -2.12 -13.14 -22.17
C ALA A 125 -1.04 -12.04 -22.13
N PRO A 126 -1.12 -11.01 -22.99
CA PRO A 126 -0.21 -9.87 -22.93
C PRO A 126 -0.39 -9.05 -21.65
N ALA A 127 -1.59 -9.04 -21.08
CA ALA A 127 -1.92 -8.27 -19.89
C ALA A 127 -3.00 -8.95 -19.04
N SER A 128 -2.97 -8.65 -17.75
CA SER A 128 -4.09 -8.85 -16.84
C SER A 128 -4.33 -7.59 -16.02
N VAL A 129 -5.57 -7.30 -15.70
CA VAL A 129 -5.99 -6.11 -14.94
C VAL A 129 -6.76 -6.52 -13.70
N LEU A 130 -6.46 -5.89 -12.56
CA LEU A 130 -7.21 -6.07 -11.34
C LEU A 130 -8.47 -5.20 -11.39
N THR A 131 -9.64 -5.83 -11.26
CA THR A 131 -10.95 -5.18 -11.27
C THR A 131 -11.66 -5.35 -9.92
N GLY A 132 -12.62 -4.48 -9.64
CA GLY A 132 -13.43 -4.57 -8.42
C GLY A 132 -14.82 -4.03 -8.63
N ILE A 133 -15.79 -4.47 -7.82
CA ILE A 133 -17.14 -3.95 -7.83
C ILE A 133 -17.29 -2.99 -6.65
N LEU A 134 -17.58 -1.72 -6.92
CA LEU A 134 -17.80 -0.70 -5.89
C LEU A 134 -19.28 -0.30 -5.85
N ASP A 135 -19.78 0.08 -4.68
CA ASP A 135 -21.12 0.69 -4.54
C ASP A 135 -21.18 2.05 -5.22
N ASP A 136 -20.18 2.89 -4.97
CA ASP A 136 -19.96 4.15 -5.68
C ASP A 136 -18.69 4.06 -6.54
N PRO A 137 -18.81 3.96 -7.89
CA PRO A 137 -17.67 3.89 -8.79
C PRO A 137 -17.12 5.27 -9.18
N THR A 138 -17.61 6.37 -8.60
CA THR A 138 -17.25 7.74 -9.02
C THR A 138 -15.73 7.96 -9.00
N GLY A 139 -15.19 8.44 -10.13
CA GLY A 139 -13.78 8.81 -10.25
C GLY A 139 -12.84 7.68 -10.68
N TYR A 140 -13.34 6.47 -10.88
CA TYR A 140 -12.56 5.33 -11.39
C TYR A 140 -12.77 5.12 -12.91
N GLY A 141 -11.90 4.36 -13.55
CA GLY A 141 -12.16 3.85 -14.91
C GLY A 141 -13.19 2.71 -14.88
N ARG A 142 -14.07 2.61 -15.88
CA ARG A 142 -15.12 1.58 -15.99
C ARG A 142 -14.65 0.41 -16.84
N ILE A 143 -14.84 -0.81 -16.34
CA ILE A 143 -14.56 -2.04 -17.09
C ILE A 143 -15.75 -2.33 -18.00
N VAL A 144 -15.56 -2.21 -19.32
CA VAL A 144 -16.55 -2.62 -20.30
C VAL A 144 -16.24 -4.06 -20.70
N ARG A 145 -17.17 -4.97 -20.41
CA ARG A 145 -17.05 -6.39 -20.76
C ARG A 145 -17.34 -6.60 -22.25
N GLY A 146 -16.55 -7.46 -22.87
CA GLY A 146 -16.82 -8.03 -24.18
C GLY A 146 -17.33 -9.46 -24.08
N ASP A 147 -17.34 -10.16 -25.20
CA ASP A 147 -17.79 -11.54 -25.29
C ASP A 147 -16.94 -12.47 -24.40
N GLY A 148 -17.59 -13.50 -23.86
CA GLY A 148 -16.94 -14.51 -23.01
C GLY A 148 -16.35 -13.97 -21.71
N GLY A 149 -16.77 -12.78 -21.24
CA GLY A 149 -16.30 -12.17 -20.00
C GLY A 149 -14.93 -11.48 -20.10
N SER A 150 -14.40 -11.30 -21.32
CA SER A 150 -13.17 -10.53 -21.57
C SER A 150 -13.35 -9.03 -21.30
N VAL A 151 -12.24 -8.28 -21.19
CA VAL A 151 -12.29 -6.82 -21.14
C VAL A 151 -12.26 -6.28 -22.57
N ALA A 152 -13.34 -5.62 -23.00
CA ALA A 152 -13.43 -5.00 -24.33
C ALA A 152 -12.76 -3.63 -24.38
N ARG A 153 -12.86 -2.86 -23.30
CA ARG A 153 -12.14 -1.60 -23.10
C ARG A 153 -12.26 -1.15 -21.65
N ILE A 154 -11.40 -0.22 -21.26
CA ILE A 154 -11.53 0.50 -20.00
C ILE A 154 -11.78 1.96 -20.35
N VAL A 155 -12.82 2.57 -19.78
CA VAL A 155 -13.20 3.96 -20.09
C VAL A 155 -13.03 4.80 -18.83
N GLU A 156 -12.17 5.82 -18.89
CA GLU A 156 -11.94 6.74 -17.78
C GLU A 156 -13.21 7.56 -17.44
N GLU A 157 -13.34 7.99 -16.19
CA GLU A 157 -14.54 8.71 -15.69
C GLU A 157 -14.89 9.94 -16.53
N LYS A 158 -13.88 10.69 -16.99
CA LYS A 158 -14.08 11.92 -17.77
C LYS A 158 -14.57 11.63 -19.19
N ASP A 159 -14.17 10.50 -19.75
CA ASP A 159 -14.55 10.05 -21.10
C ASP A 159 -15.85 9.22 -21.09
N ALA A 160 -16.32 8.79 -19.92
CA ALA A 160 -17.53 7.99 -19.77
C ALA A 160 -18.82 8.81 -20.00
N ASN A 161 -19.76 8.26 -20.77
CA ASN A 161 -21.11 8.80 -20.88
C ASN A 161 -22.00 8.34 -19.70
N ALA A 162 -23.24 8.85 -19.63
CA ALA A 162 -24.16 8.55 -18.53
C ALA A 162 -24.48 7.05 -18.37
N ALA A 163 -24.47 6.27 -19.45
CA ALA A 163 -24.68 4.83 -19.39
C ALA A 163 -23.46 4.11 -18.82
N LEU A 164 -22.26 4.46 -19.29
CA LEU A 164 -21.00 3.88 -18.83
C LEU A 164 -20.74 4.21 -17.35
N ARG A 165 -21.08 5.41 -16.88
CA ARG A 165 -20.92 5.80 -15.48
C ARG A 165 -21.72 4.93 -14.50
N LYS A 166 -22.78 4.25 -14.95
CA LYS A 166 -23.56 3.31 -14.14
C LYS A 166 -22.88 1.95 -13.94
N ILE A 167 -21.84 1.63 -14.72
CA ILE A 167 -21.08 0.40 -14.54
C ILE A 167 -20.38 0.46 -13.18
N ARG A 168 -20.61 -0.57 -12.35
CA ARG A 168 -20.04 -0.64 -11.00
C ARG A 168 -18.70 -1.37 -10.95
N GLU A 169 -18.36 -2.10 -12.01
CA GLU A 169 -17.06 -2.72 -12.13
C GLU A 169 -16.02 -1.68 -12.57
N VAL A 170 -15.01 -1.50 -11.73
CA VAL A 170 -13.99 -0.47 -11.90
C VAL A 170 -12.61 -1.06 -12.15
N ASN A 171 -11.79 -0.28 -12.86
CA ASN A 171 -10.36 -0.47 -12.98
C ASN A 171 -9.65 0.03 -11.72
N SER A 172 -8.84 -0.84 -11.10
CA SER A 172 -8.01 -0.47 -9.95
C SER A 172 -6.76 0.33 -10.31
N GLY A 173 -6.39 0.36 -11.60
CA GLY A 173 -5.10 0.89 -12.05
C GLY A 173 -3.92 -0.07 -11.84
N THR A 174 -4.17 -1.26 -11.30
CA THR A 174 -3.15 -2.30 -11.11
C THR A 174 -3.18 -3.34 -12.23
N TYR A 175 -2.02 -3.56 -12.85
CA TYR A 175 -1.87 -4.41 -14.02
C TYR A 175 -0.66 -5.33 -13.91
N ALA A 176 -0.70 -6.46 -14.61
CA ALA A 176 0.50 -7.23 -14.92
C ALA A 176 0.62 -7.40 -16.43
N PHE A 177 1.78 -7.08 -16.98
CA PHE A 177 2.06 -7.11 -18.41
C PHE A 177 3.19 -8.07 -18.72
N ASP A 178 3.09 -8.74 -19.88
CA ASP A 178 4.26 -9.22 -20.58
C ASP A 178 5.16 -8.03 -20.95
N ARG A 179 6.47 -8.15 -20.73
CA ARG A 179 7.38 -7.02 -20.95
C ARG A 179 7.41 -6.57 -22.42
N VAL A 180 7.51 -7.52 -23.35
CA VAL A 180 7.64 -7.23 -24.79
C VAL A 180 6.39 -6.52 -25.30
N PHE A 181 5.22 -6.96 -24.84
CA PHE A 181 3.98 -6.26 -25.12
C PHE A 181 3.99 -4.83 -24.58
N LEU A 182 4.40 -4.64 -23.32
CA LEU A 182 4.45 -3.32 -22.69
C LEU A 182 5.41 -2.36 -23.44
N GLU A 183 6.61 -2.82 -23.79
CA GLU A 183 7.61 -2.06 -24.56
C GLU A 183 7.09 -1.61 -25.93
N ARG A 184 6.32 -2.47 -26.60
CA ARG A 184 5.75 -2.16 -27.92
C ARG A 184 4.50 -1.31 -27.87
N GLY A 185 3.67 -1.49 -26.84
CA GLY A 185 2.38 -0.83 -26.72
C GLY A 185 2.49 0.61 -26.23
N LEU A 186 3.37 0.89 -25.25
CA LEU A 186 3.47 2.23 -24.66
C LEU A 186 3.78 3.35 -25.69
N PRO A 187 4.67 3.17 -26.67
CA PRO A 187 4.93 4.19 -27.70
C PRO A 187 3.75 4.45 -28.65
N ARG A 188 2.75 3.56 -28.71
CA ARG A 188 1.59 3.67 -29.60
C ARG A 188 0.39 4.37 -28.96
N LEU A 189 0.45 4.64 -27.66
CA LEU A 189 -0.59 5.38 -26.95
C LEU A 189 -0.76 6.77 -27.55
N SER A 190 -2.01 7.24 -27.63
CA SER A 190 -2.36 8.58 -28.12
C SER A 190 -2.93 9.45 -27.00
N ASP A 191 -2.87 10.76 -27.17
CA ASP A 191 -3.48 11.75 -26.27
C ASP A 191 -4.88 12.18 -26.74
N VAL A 192 -5.49 11.43 -27.67
CA VAL A 192 -6.81 11.77 -28.24
C VAL A 192 -7.93 11.32 -27.29
N ASN A 193 -8.07 12.06 -26.20
CA ASN A 193 -9.11 11.87 -25.17
C ASN A 193 -9.44 13.20 -24.47
N ALA A 194 -10.40 13.18 -23.54
CA ALA A 194 -10.87 14.38 -22.84
C ALA A 194 -9.78 15.07 -21.99
N GLN A 195 -8.69 14.39 -21.64
CA GLN A 195 -7.62 14.94 -20.81
C GLN A 195 -6.35 15.31 -21.57
N ARG A 196 -6.20 14.93 -22.84
CA ARG A 196 -4.94 15.08 -23.59
C ARG A 196 -3.76 14.38 -22.89
N GLU A 197 -4.02 13.18 -22.38
CA GLU A 197 -3.06 12.36 -21.61
C GLU A 197 -2.88 10.99 -22.25
N TYR A 198 -1.70 10.37 -22.10
CA TYR A 198 -1.48 8.97 -22.49
C TYR A 198 -2.04 8.05 -21.40
N TYR A 199 -3.15 7.38 -21.68
CA TYR A 199 -3.78 6.50 -20.71
C TYR A 199 -3.21 5.08 -20.78
N LEU A 200 -2.74 4.56 -19.63
CA LEU A 200 -2.30 3.17 -19.53
C LEU A 200 -3.44 2.18 -19.84
N THR A 201 -4.68 2.58 -19.60
CA THR A 201 -5.90 1.81 -19.89
C THR A 201 -6.05 1.48 -21.38
N ASP A 202 -5.50 2.30 -22.27
CA ASP A 202 -5.58 2.09 -23.72
C ASP A 202 -4.69 0.93 -24.21
N LEU A 203 -3.76 0.43 -23.38
CA LEU A 203 -3.06 -0.83 -23.68
C LEU A 203 -4.02 -2.02 -23.78
N VAL A 204 -5.23 -1.93 -23.23
CA VAL A 204 -6.27 -2.94 -23.47
C VAL A 204 -6.68 -2.96 -24.94
N LEU A 205 -6.87 -1.80 -25.56
CA LEU A 205 -7.23 -1.68 -26.97
C LEU A 205 -6.08 -2.18 -27.86
N GLU A 206 -4.83 -1.85 -27.52
CA GLU A 206 -3.64 -2.37 -28.21
C GLU A 206 -3.57 -3.90 -28.19
N ALA A 207 -3.87 -4.55 -27.06
CA ALA A 207 -3.90 -6.00 -26.99
C ALA A 207 -4.98 -6.60 -27.89
N LEU A 208 -6.17 -5.98 -27.92
CA LEU A 208 -7.29 -6.43 -28.74
C LEU A 208 -7.02 -6.25 -30.25
N ALA A 209 -6.36 -5.16 -30.64
CA ALA A 209 -5.94 -4.92 -32.02
C ALA A 209 -4.94 -5.98 -32.52
N GLU A 210 -4.13 -6.54 -31.62
CA GLU A 210 -3.24 -7.69 -31.90
C GLU A 210 -3.98 -9.06 -31.89
N GLY A 211 -5.31 -9.08 -31.75
CA GLY A 211 -6.11 -10.31 -31.64
C GLY A 211 -5.92 -11.05 -30.32
N LYS A 212 -5.32 -10.41 -29.30
CA LYS A 212 -5.08 -10.99 -27.98
C LYS A 212 -6.15 -10.54 -27.00
N ARG A 213 -6.23 -11.22 -25.84
CA ARG A 213 -7.21 -10.91 -24.78
C ARG A 213 -6.50 -10.41 -23.53
N VAL A 214 -7.10 -9.41 -22.88
CA VAL A 214 -6.70 -8.98 -21.52
C VAL A 214 -7.49 -9.74 -20.48
N VAL A 215 -6.80 -10.26 -19.47
CA VAL A 215 -7.40 -11.09 -18.42
C VAL A 215 -7.88 -10.23 -17.26
N PRO A 216 -9.20 -10.13 -17.00
CA PRO A 216 -9.69 -9.49 -15.79
C PRO A 216 -9.47 -10.42 -14.59
N VAL A 217 -9.01 -9.87 -13.48
CA VAL A 217 -8.87 -10.54 -12.20
C VAL A 217 -9.67 -9.75 -11.17
N ALA A 218 -10.77 -10.33 -10.69
CA ALA A 218 -11.57 -9.68 -9.66
C ALA A 218 -10.81 -9.69 -8.32
N ALA A 219 -10.79 -8.54 -7.64
CA ALA A 219 -10.26 -8.45 -6.28
C ALA A 219 -11.10 -9.31 -5.33
N LEU A 220 -10.44 -10.19 -4.58
CA LEU A 220 -11.10 -11.03 -3.57
C LEU A 220 -11.68 -10.21 -2.42
N VAL A 221 -11.00 -9.10 -2.09
CA VAL A 221 -11.47 -8.09 -1.14
C VAL A 221 -11.70 -6.79 -1.91
N PRO A 222 -12.94 -6.29 -2.00
CA PRO A 222 -13.28 -5.10 -2.79
C PRO A 222 -12.44 -3.86 -2.44
N ASP A 223 -12.05 -3.70 -1.18
CA ASP A 223 -11.26 -2.55 -0.75
C ASP A 223 -9.85 -2.50 -1.36
N GLU A 224 -9.32 -3.61 -1.89
CA GLU A 224 -8.00 -3.63 -2.52
C GLU A 224 -7.91 -2.83 -3.82
N VAL A 225 -9.06 -2.50 -4.44
CA VAL A 225 -9.08 -1.64 -5.63
C VAL A 225 -9.14 -0.15 -5.31
N ARG A 226 -9.26 0.22 -4.03
CA ARG A 226 -9.42 1.62 -3.61
C ARG A 226 -8.07 2.33 -3.52
N GLY A 227 -7.97 3.44 -4.25
CA GLY A 227 -6.90 4.43 -4.06
C GLY A 227 -7.29 5.48 -3.03
N ILE A 228 -6.31 6.22 -2.51
CA ILE A 228 -6.52 7.38 -1.65
C ILE A 228 -6.45 8.65 -2.49
N ASN A 229 -7.48 9.48 -2.40
CA ASN A 229 -7.58 10.78 -3.05
C ASN A 229 -8.01 11.91 -2.11
N SER A 230 -8.53 11.58 -0.93
CA SER A 230 -9.01 12.53 0.05
C SER A 230 -8.58 12.12 1.47
N ARG A 231 -8.69 13.06 2.43
CA ARG A 231 -8.44 12.77 3.85
C ARG A 231 -9.42 11.76 4.44
N ARG A 232 -10.65 11.71 3.92
CA ARG A 232 -11.64 10.70 4.29
C ARG A 232 -11.18 9.31 3.87
N GLU A 233 -10.79 9.15 2.60
CA GLU A 233 -10.25 7.88 2.10
C GLU A 233 -8.97 7.45 2.82
N LEU A 234 -8.11 8.40 3.22
CA LEU A 234 -6.93 8.13 4.04
C LEU A 234 -7.30 7.54 5.41
N ALA A 235 -8.32 8.11 6.07
CA ALA A 235 -8.83 7.60 7.35
C ALA A 235 -9.46 6.21 7.19
N ASP A 236 -10.24 5.99 6.13
CA ASP A 236 -10.85 4.69 5.85
C ASP A 236 -9.78 3.60 5.60
N ALA A 237 -8.75 3.92 4.81
CA ALA A 237 -7.62 3.03 4.58
C ALA A 237 -6.84 2.74 5.88
N THR A 238 -6.69 3.75 6.75
CA THR A 238 -6.04 3.58 8.05
C THR A 238 -6.82 2.62 8.95
N ARG A 239 -8.15 2.77 9.01
CA ARG A 239 -9.01 1.84 9.76
C ARG A 239 -8.87 0.40 9.25
N ILE A 240 -8.92 0.19 7.93
CA ILE A 240 -8.83 -1.15 7.34
C ILE A 240 -7.47 -1.79 7.61
N LEU A 241 -6.37 -1.04 7.48
CA LEU A 241 -5.04 -1.58 7.79
C LEU A 241 -4.86 -1.82 9.30
N LEU A 242 -5.47 -0.99 10.14
CA LEU A 242 -5.42 -1.16 11.60
C LEU A 242 -6.12 -2.46 11.98
N GLU A 243 -7.34 -2.68 11.49
CA GLU A 243 -8.09 -3.91 11.72
C GLU A 243 -7.27 -5.15 11.32
N ARG A 244 -6.64 -5.12 10.14
CA ARG A 244 -5.74 -6.22 9.70
C ARG A 244 -4.56 -6.44 10.66
N LYS A 245 -3.94 -5.36 11.14
CA LYS A 245 -2.81 -5.44 12.08
C LYS A 245 -3.24 -6.00 13.42
N LEU A 246 -4.40 -5.59 13.94
CA LEU A 246 -4.94 -6.09 15.20
C LEU A 246 -5.33 -7.57 15.08
N ASP A 247 -5.96 -7.97 13.98
CA ASP A 247 -6.28 -9.37 13.70
C ASP A 247 -5.02 -10.24 13.61
N GLU A 248 -3.96 -9.76 12.97
CA GLU A 248 -2.65 -10.44 12.91
C GLU A 248 -2.07 -10.67 14.31
N LEU A 249 -2.11 -9.66 15.17
CA LEU A 249 -1.58 -9.75 16.54
C LEU A 249 -2.43 -10.69 17.42
N MET A 250 -3.75 -10.62 17.32
CA MET A 250 -4.62 -11.55 18.05
C MET A 250 -4.42 -13.00 17.57
N ALA A 251 -4.27 -13.21 16.26
CA ALA A 251 -3.97 -14.52 15.70
C ALA A 251 -2.59 -15.06 16.12
N SER A 252 -1.65 -14.20 16.53
CA SER A 252 -0.34 -14.58 17.05
C SER A 252 -0.28 -14.75 18.58
N GLY A 253 -1.43 -14.68 19.27
CA GLY A 253 -1.53 -14.94 20.70
C GLY A 253 -1.44 -13.71 21.60
N VAL A 254 -1.65 -12.50 21.05
CA VAL A 254 -1.76 -11.26 21.84
C VAL A 254 -3.20 -11.04 22.27
N THR A 255 -3.41 -10.69 23.54
CA THR A 255 -4.74 -10.29 24.03
C THR A 255 -4.90 -8.78 23.87
N LEU A 256 -5.81 -8.37 22.99
CA LEU A 256 -6.30 -7.00 22.91
C LEU A 256 -7.65 -6.93 23.63
N VAL A 257 -7.69 -6.27 24.80
CA VAL A 257 -8.91 -6.23 25.64
C VAL A 257 -10.06 -5.55 24.91
N ASP A 258 -9.78 -4.49 24.16
CA ASP A 258 -10.74 -3.84 23.26
C ASP A 258 -10.02 -3.35 21.99
N PRO A 259 -10.00 -4.15 20.91
CA PRO A 259 -9.32 -3.80 19.67
C PRO A 259 -9.79 -2.47 19.07
N ARG A 260 -11.05 -2.06 19.30
CA ARG A 260 -11.61 -0.83 18.73
C ARG A 260 -11.05 0.43 19.39
N ARG A 261 -10.43 0.30 20.55
CA ARG A 261 -9.81 1.40 21.31
C ARG A 261 -8.28 1.27 21.37
N THR A 262 -7.67 0.46 20.52
CA THR A 262 -6.22 0.25 20.50
C THR A 262 -5.66 0.68 19.15
N TYR A 263 -4.56 1.46 19.17
CA TYR A 263 -3.90 1.92 17.94
C TYR A 263 -2.47 1.39 17.89
N ILE A 264 -2.14 0.64 16.84
CA ILE A 264 -0.83 -0.01 16.67
C ILE A 264 -0.33 0.26 15.26
N GLU A 265 0.85 0.86 15.15
CA GLU A 265 1.48 1.15 13.86
C GLU A 265 2.09 -0.09 13.18
N SER A 266 2.36 0.04 11.87
CA SER A 266 2.67 -1.07 10.99
C SER A 266 3.89 -1.89 11.42
N GLU A 267 4.93 -1.21 11.92
CA GLU A 267 6.21 -1.82 12.29
C GLU A 267 6.26 -2.36 13.71
N VAL A 268 5.22 -2.14 14.52
CA VAL A 268 5.19 -2.62 15.89
C VAL A 268 5.12 -4.14 15.90
N SER A 269 5.95 -4.77 16.75
CA SER A 269 5.87 -6.19 17.05
C SER A 269 5.51 -6.42 18.51
N VAL A 270 4.71 -7.46 18.76
CA VAL A 270 4.24 -7.84 20.09
C VAL A 270 4.36 -9.34 20.26
N GLY A 271 5.01 -9.77 21.34
CA GLY A 271 5.18 -11.18 21.69
C GLY A 271 3.93 -11.80 22.28
N GLN A 272 3.85 -13.13 22.19
CA GLN A 272 2.75 -13.96 22.72
C GLN A 272 2.46 -13.70 24.21
N ASP A 273 1.21 -13.92 24.63
CA ASP A 273 0.71 -13.79 26.00
C ASP A 273 0.77 -12.36 26.56
N THR A 274 1.10 -11.37 25.72
CA THR A 274 1.01 -9.97 26.06
C THR A 274 -0.44 -9.53 26.09
N VAL A 275 -0.79 -8.71 27.09
CA VAL A 275 -2.12 -8.13 27.27
C VAL A 275 -2.05 -6.63 27.10
N ILE A 276 -2.89 -6.10 26.23
CA ILE A 276 -2.98 -4.67 25.92
C ILE A 276 -4.39 -4.18 26.24
N ASP A 277 -4.47 -3.26 27.19
CA ASP A 277 -5.70 -2.62 27.62
C ASP A 277 -6.23 -1.60 26.59
N PRO A 278 -7.50 -1.16 26.71
CA PRO A 278 -8.06 -0.12 25.86
C PRO A 278 -7.32 1.21 26.00
N GLY A 279 -7.29 2.01 24.93
CA GLY A 279 -6.66 3.33 24.91
C GLY A 279 -5.13 3.31 24.76
N VAL A 280 -4.52 2.13 24.63
CA VAL A 280 -3.07 2.01 24.37
C VAL A 280 -2.74 2.36 22.93
N THR A 281 -1.65 3.11 22.77
CA THR A 281 -1.10 3.52 21.47
C THR A 281 0.37 3.05 21.36
N LEU A 282 0.66 2.20 20.36
CA LEU A 282 2.01 1.71 20.07
C LEU A 282 2.49 2.25 18.71
N LEU A 283 3.62 2.95 18.71
CA LEU A 283 4.10 3.76 17.58
C LEU A 283 5.52 3.39 17.15
N GLY A 284 5.84 3.65 15.89
CA GLY A 284 7.17 3.48 15.29
C GLY A 284 7.69 2.06 15.39
N ALA A 285 9.01 1.94 15.53
CA ALA A 285 9.71 0.65 15.65
C ALA A 285 9.63 0.04 17.07
N THR A 286 8.48 0.14 17.73
CA THR A 286 8.27 -0.43 19.07
C THR A 286 8.26 -1.95 19.04
N ARG A 287 8.96 -2.58 19.99
CA ARG A 287 9.03 -4.02 20.16
C ARG A 287 8.62 -4.39 21.57
N ILE A 288 7.54 -5.14 21.69
CA ILE A 288 7.01 -5.63 22.96
C ILE A 288 7.30 -7.13 23.07
N GLY A 289 7.95 -7.53 24.16
CA GLY A 289 8.26 -8.93 24.47
C GLY A 289 7.03 -9.77 24.77
N ARG A 290 7.24 -11.02 25.19
CA ARG A 290 6.17 -11.93 25.62
C ARG A 290 5.69 -11.63 27.04
N GLY A 291 4.43 -11.91 27.34
CA GLY A 291 3.86 -11.79 28.68
C GLY A 291 3.91 -10.38 29.27
N VAL A 292 4.02 -9.36 28.43
CA VAL A 292 3.99 -7.95 28.87
C VAL A 292 2.55 -7.56 29.20
N ARG A 293 2.37 -6.68 30.19
CA ARG A 293 1.06 -6.09 30.49
C ARG A 293 1.12 -4.60 30.28
N ILE A 294 0.34 -4.08 29.34
CA ILE A 294 0.27 -2.65 29.03
C ILE A 294 -1.12 -2.15 29.37
N GLN A 295 -1.20 -1.33 30.43
CA GLN A 295 -2.46 -0.87 30.96
C GLN A 295 -2.98 0.39 30.25
N THR A 296 -4.24 0.73 30.51
CA THR A 296 -4.99 1.78 29.80
C THR A 296 -4.23 3.09 29.62
N GLY A 297 -4.40 3.70 28.44
CA GLY A 297 -3.91 5.05 28.14
C GLY A 297 -2.40 5.20 27.97
N CYS A 298 -1.63 4.11 27.93
CA CYS A 298 -0.19 4.18 27.69
C CYS A 298 0.11 4.56 26.23
N VAL A 299 1.17 5.34 26.04
CA VAL A 299 1.72 5.68 24.72
C VAL A 299 3.18 5.25 24.67
N ILE A 300 3.51 4.36 23.73
CA ILE A 300 4.86 3.78 23.60
C ILE A 300 5.36 4.00 22.18
N GLU A 301 6.43 4.75 22.03
CA GLU A 301 7.02 5.08 20.73
C GLU A 301 8.47 4.61 20.64
N GLY A 302 8.80 3.88 19.56
CA GLY A 302 10.16 3.47 19.22
C GLY A 302 10.95 2.79 20.35
N SER A 303 10.26 2.06 21.24
CA SER A 303 10.86 1.51 22.47
C SER A 303 10.91 -0.02 22.46
N VAL A 304 11.81 -0.59 23.27
CA VAL A 304 11.95 -2.04 23.43
C VAL A 304 11.59 -2.42 24.85
N LEU A 305 10.48 -3.14 25.02
CA LEU A 305 10.06 -3.71 26.30
C LEU A 305 10.33 -5.21 26.28
N SER A 306 11.15 -5.67 27.22
CA SER A 306 11.50 -7.09 27.36
C SER A 306 10.35 -7.90 27.96
N GLU A 307 10.53 -9.21 28.08
CA GLU A 307 9.51 -10.10 28.62
C GLU A 307 9.05 -9.73 30.04
N GLY A 308 7.76 -9.93 30.31
CA GLY A 308 7.19 -9.78 31.65
C GLY A 308 7.16 -8.36 32.20
N VAL A 309 7.46 -7.34 31.40
CA VAL A 309 7.34 -5.93 31.82
C VAL A 309 5.88 -5.59 32.12
N GLU A 310 5.66 -4.78 33.15
CA GLU A 310 4.35 -4.22 33.46
C GLU A 310 4.38 -2.69 33.32
N VAL A 311 3.51 -2.18 32.45
CA VAL A 311 3.32 -0.74 32.23
C VAL A 311 1.97 -0.35 32.80
N LYS A 312 1.99 0.39 33.91
CA LYS A 312 0.83 0.90 34.63
C LYS A 312 0.19 2.09 33.89
N PRO A 313 -1.05 2.49 34.22
CA PRO A 313 -1.84 3.36 33.38
C PRO A 313 -1.19 4.72 33.13
N TYR A 314 -1.47 5.27 31.96
CA TYR A 314 -1.05 6.62 31.54
C TYR A 314 0.47 6.85 31.60
N THR A 315 1.25 5.80 31.39
CA THR A 315 2.70 5.89 31.26
C THR A 315 3.07 6.22 29.81
N VAL A 316 3.98 7.17 29.63
CA VAL A 316 4.51 7.53 28.31
C VAL A 316 5.96 7.06 28.21
N ILE A 317 6.28 6.32 27.16
CA ILE A 317 7.61 5.75 26.93
C ILE A 317 8.07 6.09 25.52
N SER A 318 9.16 6.86 25.42
CA SER A 318 9.71 7.28 24.13
C SER A 318 11.15 6.81 23.99
N ARG A 319 11.46 6.09 22.90
CA ARG A 319 12.80 5.65 22.49
C ARG A 319 13.66 5.13 23.64
N SER A 320 13.10 4.20 24.41
CA SER A 320 13.72 3.67 25.63
C SER A 320 13.86 2.15 25.57
N THR A 321 14.76 1.61 26.40
CA THR A 321 14.90 0.16 26.62
C THR A 321 14.44 -0.17 28.03
N VAL A 322 13.55 -1.17 28.15
CA VAL A 322 13.03 -1.64 29.43
C VAL A 322 13.33 -3.12 29.53
N ARG A 323 14.17 -3.49 30.51
CA ARG A 323 14.63 -4.86 30.71
C ARG A 323 13.54 -5.69 31.41
N LYS A 324 13.81 -6.99 31.49
CA LYS A 324 12.86 -8.02 31.92
C LYS A 324 12.22 -7.69 33.26
N GLY A 325 10.91 -7.92 33.36
CA GLY A 325 10.17 -7.85 34.63
C GLY A 325 10.11 -6.47 35.29
N ALA A 326 10.55 -5.39 34.63
CA ALA A 326 10.46 -4.05 35.18
C ALA A 326 9.00 -3.59 35.29
N ILE A 327 8.72 -2.71 36.26
CA ILE A 327 7.40 -2.12 36.50
C ILE A 327 7.50 -0.61 36.34
N LEU A 328 6.70 -0.04 35.43
CA LEU A 328 6.71 1.38 35.09
C LEU A 328 5.34 2.00 35.37
N GLY A 329 5.33 3.16 36.01
CA GLY A 329 4.12 3.92 36.26
C GLY A 329 3.39 3.56 37.57
N PRO A 330 2.16 4.09 37.74
CA PRO A 330 1.42 4.91 36.77
C PRO A 330 1.99 6.31 36.58
N PHE A 331 1.56 7.01 35.53
CA PHE A 331 1.89 8.43 35.25
C PHE A 331 3.37 8.77 35.06
N SER A 332 4.25 7.76 34.88
CA SER A 332 5.65 8.01 34.58
C SER A 332 5.86 8.45 33.13
N HIS A 333 6.95 9.19 32.89
CA HIS A 333 7.38 9.60 31.56
C HIS A 333 8.84 9.24 31.34
N LEU A 334 9.09 8.22 30.53
CA LEU A 334 10.44 7.85 30.09
C LEU A 334 10.80 8.62 28.83
N ARG A 335 11.87 9.41 28.93
CA ARG A 335 12.42 10.20 27.83
C ARG A 335 13.37 9.34 26.98
N PRO A 336 13.66 9.75 25.73
CA PRO A 336 14.61 9.06 24.86
C PRO A 336 15.91 8.70 25.58
N GLU A 337 16.45 7.53 25.22
CA GLU A 337 17.72 6.99 25.74
C GLU A 337 17.66 6.48 27.19
N SER A 338 16.48 6.41 27.81
CA SER A 338 16.33 5.73 29.10
C SER A 338 16.59 4.22 28.96
N ASP A 339 17.40 3.65 29.85
CA ASP A 339 17.60 2.19 29.99
C ASP A 339 17.22 1.77 31.41
N ILE A 340 16.12 1.02 31.53
CA ILE A 340 15.55 0.59 32.81
C ILE A 340 15.95 -0.85 33.08
N GLY A 341 16.72 -1.05 34.15
CA GLY A 341 17.28 -2.35 34.54
C GLY A 341 16.26 -3.44 34.84
N GLU A 342 16.74 -4.69 34.89
CA GLU A 342 15.91 -5.86 35.15
C GLU A 342 15.25 -5.78 36.54
N GLY A 343 13.94 -6.01 36.59
CA GLY A 343 13.14 -5.91 37.82
C GLY A 343 13.07 -4.51 38.44
N ALA A 344 13.56 -3.47 37.76
CA ALA A 344 13.53 -2.11 38.29
C ALA A 344 12.09 -1.57 38.35
N HIS A 345 11.82 -0.74 39.35
CA HIS A 345 10.52 -0.11 39.55
C HIS A 345 10.64 1.41 39.40
N ILE A 346 9.80 2.00 38.55
CA ILE A 346 9.68 3.44 38.38
C ILE A 346 8.24 3.82 38.67
N GLY A 347 8.04 4.57 39.75
CA GLY A 347 6.74 5.09 40.15
C GLY A 347 6.47 6.51 39.64
N ASN A 348 5.50 7.15 40.27
CA ASN A 348 5.21 8.58 40.14
C ASN A 348 6.06 9.40 41.12
#